data_AF-A0A532ART7-F1
#
_entry.id   AF-A0A532ART7-F1
#
_cell.length_a   1.000
_cell.length_b   1.000
_cell.length_c   1.000
_cell.angle_alpha   90.00
_cell.angle_beta   90.00
_cell.angle_gamma   90.00
#
_symmetry.space_group_name_H-M   'P 1'
#
loop_
_entity.id
_entity.type
_entity.pdbx_description
1 polymer ?
#
loop_
_entity_poly.entity_id
_entity_poly.type
_entity_poly.pdbx_seq_one_letter_code
_entity_poly.pdbx_strand_id
1 'polypeptide(L)'
;MMRSAFRTIIGATISLTIGLTGCGSAGSGTSFLYKNLTVADGSTMAGEGHTVLFKGSPLVLSGTGIKVGDPLREVKLTQTDLSQINITDTKGKGKVRII
;
A
#
# COMPACT_ATOMS: atom_id res chain seq x y z
N MET A 1 24.38 11.39 -57.22
CA MET A 1 24.44 11.94 -55.85
C MET A 1 23.12 11.87 -55.04
N MET A 2 22.03 11.25 -55.52
CA MET A 2 20.74 11.21 -54.79
C MET A 2 20.39 9.90 -54.07
N ARG A 3 21.05 8.78 -54.38
CA ARG A 3 20.68 7.46 -53.82
C ARG A 3 21.22 7.19 -52.41
N SER A 4 22.31 7.84 -52.01
CA SER A 4 22.91 7.66 -50.69
C SER A 4 22.13 8.44 -49.62
N ALA A 5 21.77 9.69 -49.91
CA ALA A 5 21.01 10.56 -49.02
C ALA A 5 19.62 9.99 -48.65
N PHE A 6 18.96 9.33 -49.61
CA PHE A 6 17.64 8.73 -49.38
C PHE A 6 17.72 7.56 -48.37
N ARG A 7 18.81 6.80 -48.38
CA ARG A 7 19.01 5.66 -47.45
C ARG A 7 19.34 6.13 -46.03
N THR A 8 20.08 7.23 -45.89
CA THR A 8 20.35 7.84 -44.58
C THR A 8 19.12 8.49 -43.97
N ILE A 9 18.27 9.13 -44.78
CA ILE A 9 17.00 9.73 -44.31
C ILE A 9 16.04 8.64 -43.82
N ILE A 10 15.88 7.54 -44.59
CA ILE A 10 15.01 6.42 -44.17
C ILE A 10 15.53 5.76 -42.87
N GLY A 11 16.84 5.55 -42.75
CA GLY A 11 17.43 4.97 -41.54
C GLY A 11 17.27 5.86 -40.30
N ALA A 12 17.42 7.18 -40.44
CA ALA A 12 17.25 8.14 -39.35
C ALA A 12 15.78 8.30 -38.93
N THR A 13 14.83 8.16 -39.87
CA THR A 13 13.40 8.29 -39.56
C THR A 13 12.88 7.05 -38.82
N ILE A 14 13.34 5.84 -39.19
CA ILE A 14 12.96 4.58 -38.53
C ILE A 14 13.48 4.51 -37.09
N SER A 15 14.71 4.98 -36.85
CA SER A 15 15.31 5.00 -35.51
C SER A 15 14.64 6.01 -34.57
N LEU A 16 14.14 7.13 -35.09
CA LEU A 16 13.38 8.11 -34.30
C LEU A 16 11.99 7.60 -33.91
N THR A 17 11.33 6.80 -34.76
CA THR A 17 9.99 6.25 -34.44
C THR A 17 9.99 5.13 -33.39
N ILE A 18 11.11 4.42 -33.22
CA ILE A 18 11.23 3.33 -32.22
C ILE A 18 11.60 3.88 -30.82
N GLY A 19 12.18 5.08 -30.74
CA GLY A 19 12.57 5.69 -29.46
C GLY A 19 11.42 6.26 -28.62
N LEU A 20 10.21 6.42 -29.19
CA LEU A 20 9.09 7.11 -28.53
C LEU A 20 7.95 6.20 -28.07
N THR A 21 7.99 4.88 -28.30
CA THR A 21 6.95 3.94 -27.83
C THR A 21 7.11 3.49 -26.36
N GLY A 22 7.96 4.17 -25.58
CA GLY A 22 8.40 3.71 -24.24
C GLY A 22 7.79 4.41 -23.01
N CYS A 23 6.78 5.28 -23.15
CA CYS A 23 6.15 5.93 -21.99
C CYS A 23 4.63 5.95 -22.11
N GLY A 24 4.05 4.76 -22.25
CA GLY A 24 2.60 4.53 -22.30
C GLY A 24 2.06 3.71 -21.13
N SER A 25 2.92 3.25 -20.21
CA SER A 25 2.46 2.65 -18.94
C SER A 25 2.31 3.73 -17.87
N ALA A 26 1.52 4.77 -18.18
CA ALA A 26 0.79 5.46 -17.13
C ALA A 26 -0.03 4.37 -16.43
N GLY A 27 0.30 4.09 -15.16
CA GLY A 27 -0.18 2.96 -14.39
C GLY A 27 -1.62 2.63 -14.70
N SER A 28 -1.81 1.62 -15.55
CA SER A 28 -3.11 0.98 -15.73
C SER A 28 -3.43 0.47 -14.35
N GLY A 29 -4.40 1.12 -13.70
CA GLY A 29 -4.71 0.94 -12.30
C GLY A 29 -4.64 -0.54 -12.00
N THR A 30 -3.57 -0.94 -11.30
CA THR A 30 -3.55 -2.24 -10.69
C THR A 30 -4.76 -2.18 -9.80
N SER A 31 -5.82 -2.85 -10.23
CA SER A 31 -6.95 -3.17 -9.39
C SER A 31 -6.30 -3.88 -8.22
N PHE A 32 -5.96 -3.11 -7.18
CA PHE A 32 -5.52 -3.66 -5.92
C PHE A 32 -6.68 -4.58 -5.58
N LEU A 33 -6.46 -5.88 -5.73
CA LEU A 33 -7.38 -6.91 -5.35
C LEU A 33 -7.40 -6.89 -3.83
N TYR A 34 -7.99 -5.84 -3.27
CA TYR A 34 -8.34 -5.73 -1.89
C TYR A 34 -9.45 -6.76 -1.71
N LYS A 35 -9.03 -8.00 -1.52
CA LYS A 35 -9.94 -9.07 -1.14
C LYS A 35 -10.47 -8.64 0.21
N ASN A 36 -11.70 -8.09 0.20
CA ASN A 36 -12.37 -7.68 1.42
C ASN A 36 -12.39 -8.88 2.36
N LEU A 37 -11.60 -8.79 3.42
CA LEU A 37 -11.67 -9.74 4.52
C LEU A 37 -12.98 -9.42 5.23
N THR A 38 -13.88 -10.40 5.31
CA THR A 38 -15.11 -10.25 6.10
C THR A 38 -14.71 -9.99 7.54
N VAL A 39 -14.93 -8.77 8.01
CA VAL A 39 -14.71 -8.38 9.40
C VAL A 39 -15.98 -8.73 10.17
N ALA A 40 -15.85 -9.42 11.30
CA ALA A 40 -16.99 -9.67 12.17
C ALA A 40 -17.39 -8.35 12.85
N ASP A 41 -18.69 -8.03 12.91
CA ASP A 41 -19.20 -6.82 13.58
C ASP A 41 -19.09 -6.86 15.11
N GLY A 42 -18.66 -8.00 15.67
CA GLY A 42 -18.47 -8.20 17.11
C GLY A 42 -17.11 -7.72 17.60
N SER A 43 -17.08 -7.11 18.78
CA SER A 43 -15.83 -6.82 19.49
C SER A 43 -15.43 -8.01 20.36
N THR A 44 -14.14 -8.30 20.43
CA THR A 44 -13.56 -9.31 21.32
C THR A 44 -12.45 -8.69 22.16
N MET A 45 -12.14 -9.30 23.30
CA MET A 45 -11.02 -8.84 24.13
C MET A 45 -9.70 -9.01 23.36
N ALA A 46 -8.94 -7.92 23.28
CA ALA A 46 -7.63 -7.90 22.65
C ALA A 46 -6.53 -8.29 23.65
N GLY A 47 -5.40 -8.77 23.12
CA GLY A 47 -4.18 -9.03 23.88
C GLY A 47 -3.96 -10.49 24.25
N GLU A 48 -2.83 -10.75 24.89
CA GLU A 48 -2.34 -12.06 25.28
C GLU A 48 -3.40 -12.88 26.04
N GLY A 49 -3.43 -14.18 25.78
CA GLY A 49 -4.44 -15.11 26.31
C GLY A 49 -5.75 -15.15 25.52
N HIS A 50 -5.97 -14.23 24.58
CA HIS A 50 -7.16 -14.20 23.72
C HIS A 50 -6.87 -14.77 22.33
N THR A 51 -7.92 -15.25 21.66
CA THR A 51 -7.85 -15.88 20.33
C THR A 51 -8.89 -15.27 19.41
N VAL A 52 -8.52 -15.06 18.14
CA VAL A 52 -9.43 -14.61 17.07
C VAL A 52 -9.47 -15.64 15.95
N LEU A 53 -10.54 -15.63 15.15
CA LEU A 53 -10.56 -16.44 13.92
C LEU A 53 -10.02 -15.61 12.76
N PHE A 54 -8.93 -16.09 12.13
CA PHE A 54 -8.40 -15.53 10.90
C PHE A 54 -8.61 -16.53 9.77
N LYS A 55 -9.48 -16.16 8.81
CA LYS A 55 -9.87 -17.02 7.68
C LYS A 55 -10.40 -18.40 8.12
N GLY A 56 -11.12 -18.45 9.24
CA GLY A 56 -11.67 -19.68 9.82
C GLY A 56 -10.72 -20.46 10.74
N SER A 57 -9.44 -20.09 10.79
CA SER A 57 -8.46 -20.73 11.68
C SER A 57 -8.25 -19.90 12.95
N PRO A 58 -8.15 -20.53 14.14
CA PRO A 58 -7.80 -19.83 15.37
C PRO A 58 -6.39 -19.23 15.30
N LEU A 59 -6.27 -17.97 15.72
CA LEU A 59 -5.02 -17.22 15.83
C LEU A 59 -4.93 -16.61 17.23
N VAL A 60 -3.92 -17.03 17.99
CA VAL A 60 -3.65 -16.52 19.34
C VAL A 60 -3.03 -15.13 19.25
N LEU A 61 -3.53 -14.21 20.06
CA LEU A 61 -3.00 -12.86 20.17
C LEU A 61 -1.84 -12.81 21.17
N SER A 62 -0.91 -11.89 20.94
CA SER A 62 0.21 -11.60 21.84
C SER A 62 0.27 -10.12 22.19
N GLY A 63 0.93 -9.82 23.30
CA GLY A 63 1.13 -8.46 23.80
C GLY A 63 -0.02 -7.93 24.66
N THR A 64 0.16 -6.73 25.20
CA THR A 64 -0.80 -6.13 26.15
C THR A 64 -2.09 -5.74 25.44
N GLY A 65 -3.21 -6.26 25.91
CA GLY A 65 -4.54 -5.82 25.53
C GLY A 65 -4.79 -4.37 25.91
N ILE A 66 -5.52 -3.65 25.06
CA ILE A 66 -5.99 -2.28 25.31
C ILE A 66 -7.51 -2.30 25.24
N LYS A 67 -8.18 -1.64 26.19
CA LYS A 67 -9.64 -1.49 26.20
C LYS A 67 -10.06 -0.05 25.94
N VAL A 68 -11.34 0.13 25.60
CA VAL A 68 -11.93 1.47 25.45
C VAL A 68 -11.80 2.23 26.78
N GLY A 69 -11.30 3.46 26.70
CA GLY A 69 -11.05 4.32 27.86
C GLY A 69 -9.61 4.29 28.36
N ASP A 70 -8.79 3.32 27.95
CA ASP A 70 -7.37 3.34 28.27
C ASP A 70 -6.65 4.46 27.48
N PRO A 71 -5.65 5.12 28.08
CA PRO A 71 -4.80 6.05 27.34
C PRO A 71 -3.98 5.28 26.29
N LEU A 72 -3.84 5.87 25.10
CA LEU A 72 -2.96 5.33 24.07
C LEU A 72 -1.50 5.44 24.53
N ARG A 73 -0.78 4.33 24.43
CA ARG A 73 0.68 4.30 24.65
C ARG A 73 1.40 4.99 23.49
N GLU A 74 2.53 5.61 23.78
CA GLU A 74 3.39 6.15 22.74
C GLU A 74 3.99 5.03 21.90
N VAL A 75 3.76 5.08 20.59
CA VAL A 75 4.31 4.15 19.62
C VAL A 75 4.64 4.93 18.36
N LYS A 76 5.90 4.85 17.92
CA LYS A 76 6.34 5.44 16.65
C LYS A 76 5.98 4.50 15.50
N LEU A 77 5.26 5.04 14.54
CA LEU A 77 4.83 4.37 13.32
C LEU A 77 5.52 5.03 12.12
N THR A 78 5.67 4.27 11.05
CA THR A 78 6.23 4.76 9.79
C THR A 78 5.09 5.06 8.82
N GLN A 79 5.06 6.27 8.30
CA GLN A 79 4.09 6.69 7.29
C GLN A 79 4.48 6.17 5.89
N THR A 80 3.60 6.36 4.91
CA THR A 80 3.83 5.94 3.52
C THR A 80 5.07 6.61 2.89
N ASP A 81 5.41 7.81 3.33
CA ASP A 81 6.60 8.57 2.91
C ASP A 81 7.84 8.25 3.78
N LEU A 82 7.78 7.19 4.58
CA LEU A 82 8.82 6.75 5.52
C LEU A 82 9.10 7.70 6.69
N SER A 83 8.39 8.82 6.79
CA SER A 83 8.48 9.69 7.96
C SER A 83 7.89 9.01 9.20
N GLN A 84 8.37 9.40 10.38
CA GLN A 84 7.89 8.85 11.64
C GLN A 84 6.73 9.69 12.18
N ILE A 85 5.71 9.03 12.72
CA ILE A 85 4.59 9.66 13.43
C ILE A 85 4.30 8.90 14.72
N ASN A 86 4.00 9.60 15.81
CA ASN A 86 3.53 8.94 17.03
C ASN A 86 2.02 8.67 16.93
N ILE A 87 1.57 7.51 17.40
CA ILE A 87 0.15 7.16 17.42
C ILE A 87 -0.69 8.17 18.21
N THR A 88 -0.14 8.77 19.26
CA THR A 88 -0.82 9.80 20.07
C THR A 88 -1.12 11.07 19.27
N ASP A 89 -0.35 11.34 18.20
CA ASP A 89 -0.49 12.51 17.34
C ASP A 89 -1.46 12.30 16.16
N THR A 90 -2.08 11.13 16.06
CA THR A 90 -2.92 10.73 14.91
C THR A 90 -4.42 10.98 15.13
N LYS A 91 -4.81 11.37 16.35
CA LYS A 91 -6.21 11.63 16.72
C LYS A 91 -6.86 12.63 15.76
N GLY A 92 -7.99 12.23 15.16
CA GLY A 92 -8.76 13.06 14.23
C GLY A 92 -8.13 13.28 12.86
N LYS A 93 -6.93 12.73 12.58
CA LYS A 93 -6.20 12.95 11.32
C LYS A 93 -6.41 11.86 10.27
N GLY A 94 -7.18 10.81 10.59
CA GLY A 94 -7.44 9.68 9.67
C GLY A 94 -6.20 8.90 9.25
N LYS A 95 -5.09 9.00 10.00
CA LYS A 95 -3.80 8.39 9.65
C LYS A 95 -3.65 6.96 10.16
N VAL A 96 -4.24 6.64 11.31
CA VAL A 96 -4.16 5.31 11.94
C VAL A 96 -5.56 4.83 12.29
N ARG A 97 -5.87 3.58 11.93
CA ARG A 97 -7.10 2.90 12.31
C ARG A 97 -6.74 1.72 13.22
N ILE A 98 -7.28 1.72 14.44
CA ILE A 98 -7.22 0.59 15.37
C ILE A 98 -8.52 -0.19 15.18
N ILE A 99 -8.43 -1.51 15.01
CA ILE A 99 -9.55 -2.41 14.72
C ILE A 99 -9.59 -3.49 15.79
#